data_AF-A0A177KJE9-F1
#
_entry.id   AF-A0A177KJE9-F1
#
_cell.length_a   1.000
_cell.length_b   1.000
_cell.length_c   1.000
_cell.angle_alpha   90.00
_cell.angle_beta   90.00
_cell.angle_gamma   90.00
#
_symmetry.space_group_name_H-M   'P 1'
#
loop_
_entity.id
_entity.type
_entity.pdbx_description
1 polymer ?
#
loop_
_entity_poly.entity_id
_entity_poly.type
_entity_poly.pdbx_seq_one_letter_code
_entity_poly.pdbx_strand_id
1 'polypeptide(L)' 'MHYTPQTYEMAVAANAHTGLEKPSYKEREKLLAEYRWNSMNRVERINAGLVKEVISSETV' A
#
# COMPACT_ATOMS: atom_id res chain seq x y z
N MET A 1 5.83 -6.78 11.93
CA MET A 1 6.77 -5.91 12.66
C MET A 1 6.49 -4.47 12.29
N HIS A 2 6.18 -3.62 13.27
CA HIS A 2 6.16 -2.16 13.07
C HIS A 2 7.58 -1.66 13.32
N TYR A 3 8.17 -0.99 12.33
CA TYR A 3 9.45 -0.32 12.54
C TYR A 3 9.20 0.97 13.31
N THR A 4 10.07 1.27 14.26
CA THR A 4 10.27 2.64 14.75
C THR A 4 11.21 3.38 13.78
N PRO A 5 11.29 4.72 13.79
CA PRO A 5 12.25 5.45 12.98
C PRO A 5 13.68 4.92 13.15
N GLN A 6 14.14 4.74 14.38
CA GLN A 6 15.50 4.29 14.67
C GLN A 6 15.78 2.87 14.13
N THR A 7 14.84 1.94 14.33
CA THR A 7 15.03 0.56 13.89
C THR A 7 14.96 0.42 12.37
N TYR A 8 14.19 1.28 11.70
CA TYR A 8 14.19 1.34 10.24
C TYR A 8 15.51 1.86 9.69
N GLU A 9 16.01 2.98 10.21
CA GLU A 9 17.28 3.56 9.75
C GLU A 9 18.45 2.59 10.01
N MET A 10 18.45 1.87 11.14
CA MET A 10 19.40 0.78 11.38
C MET A 10 19.30 -0.33 10.33
N ALA A 11 18.09 -0.73 9.94
CA ALA A 11 17.89 -1.74 8.91
C ALA A 11 18.34 -1.23 7.53
N VAL A 12 18.12 0.04 7.20
CA VAL A 12 18.62 0.65 5.96
C VAL A 12 20.15 0.65 5.96
N ALA A 13 20.79 1.08 7.05
CA ALA A 13 22.25 1.07 7.18
C ALA A 13 22.83 -0.34 7.06
N ALA A 14 22.22 -1.34 7.70
CA ALA A 14 22.64 -2.74 7.60
C ALA A 14 22.56 -3.28 6.16
N ASN A 15 21.60 -2.78 5.36
CA ASN A 15 21.40 -3.18 3.97
C ASN A 15 22.07 -2.25 2.95
N ALA A 16 22.87 -1.27 3.38
CA ALA A 16 23.53 -0.31 2.48
C ALA A 16 24.42 -0.99 1.43
N HIS A 17 25.00 -2.15 1.76
CA HIS A 17 25.81 -2.97 0.86
C HIS A 17 25.07 -3.49 -0.38
N THR A 18 23.73 -3.49 -0.36
CA THR A 18 22.91 -3.99 -1.48
C THR A 18 22.84 -3.02 -2.66
N GLY A 19 23.28 -1.77 -2.48
CA GLY A 19 23.19 -0.72 -3.52
C GLY A 19 21.76 -0.29 -3.86
N LEU A 20 20.76 -0.85 -3.18
CA LEU A 20 19.36 -0.48 -3.35
C LEU A 20 19.06 0.75 -2.50
N GLU A 21 18.84 1.88 -3.14
CA GLU A 21 18.36 3.09 -2.46
C GLU A 21 17.03 2.79 -1.76
N LYS A 22 17.00 3.01 -0.44
CA LYS A 22 15.79 2.85 0.37
C LYS A 22 15.22 4.23 0.69
N PRO A 23 13.90 4.41 0.65
CA PRO A 23 13.27 5.66 1.07
C PRO A 23 13.54 5.93 2.55
N SER A 24 13.52 7.20 2.96
CA SER A 24 13.57 7.55 4.38
C SER A 24 12.38 6.96 5.15
N TYR A 25 12.49 6.87 6.48
CA TYR A 25 11.38 6.37 7.30
C TYR A 25 10.05 7.09 7.01
N LYS A 26 10.08 8.42 6.87
CA LYS A 26 8.88 9.24 6.63
C LYS A 26 8.26 8.96 5.26
N GLU A 27 9.08 8.80 4.23
CA GLU A 27 8.62 8.46 2.88
C GLU A 27 8.04 7.05 2.83
N ARG A 28 8.66 6.09 3.51
CA ARG A 28 8.12 4.73 3.66
C ARG A 28 6.73 4.75 4.28
N GLU A 29 6.52 5.48 5.37
CA GLU A 29 5.22 5.54 6.03
C GLU A 29 4.16 6.20 5.14
N LYS A 30 4.52 7.24 4.38
CA LYS A 30 3.64 7.84 3.37
C LYS A 30 3.24 6.82 2.29
N LEU A 31 4.21 6.10 1.72
CA LEU A 31 3.96 5.08 0.69
C LEU A 31 3.08 3.94 1.23
N LEU A 32 3.27 3.53 2.47
CA LEU A 32 2.43 2.50 3.11
C LEU A 32 1.01 3.00 3.35
N ALA A 33 0.84 4.25 3.77
CA ALA A 33 -0.48 4.85 3.92
C ALA A 33 -1.21 4.95 2.57
N GLU A 34 -0.51 5.42 1.53
CA GLU A 34 -1.04 5.48 0.17
C GLU A 34 -1.38 4.09 -0.37
N TYR A 35 -0.53 3.09 -0.14
CA TYR A 35 -0.80 1.70 -0.54
C TYR A 35 -2.06 1.15 0.16
N ARG A 36 -2.20 1.36 1.47
CA ARG A 36 -3.38 0.94 2.23
C ARG A 36 -4.64 1.63 1.72
N TRP A 37 -4.56 2.95 1.51
CA TRP A 37 -5.65 3.73 0.96
C TRP A 37 -6.08 3.22 -0.42
N ASN A 38 -5.11 3.01 -1.31
CA ASN A 38 -5.36 2.49 -2.65
C ASN A 38 -5.91 1.07 -2.61
N SER A 39 -5.43 0.21 -1.72
CA SER A 39 -5.93 -1.16 -1.58
C SER A 39 -7.39 -1.18 -1.11
N MET A 40 -7.76 -0.34 -0.14
CA MET A 40 -9.13 -0.27 0.36
C MET A 40 -10.07 0.32 -0.70
N ASN A 41 -9.72 1.47 -1.27
CA ASN A 41 -10.59 2.17 -2.23
C ASN A 41 -10.66 1.47 -3.59
N ARG A 42 -9.59 0.79 -4.04
CA ARG A 42 -9.62 0.04 -5.32
C ARG A 42 -10.47 -1.22 -5.20
N VAL A 43 -10.43 -1.92 -4.06
CA VAL A 43 -11.31 -3.06 -3.79
C VAL A 43 -12.77 -2.61 -3.71
N GLU A 44 -13.06 -1.51 -3.01
CA GLU A 44 -14.42 -0.95 -2.95
C GLU A 44 -14.95 -0.55 -4.33
N ARG A 45 -14.13 0.08 -5.17
CA ARG A 45 -14.54 0.45 -6.55
C ARG A 45 -14.81 -0.78 -7.43
N ILE A 46 -13.99 -1.83 -7.32
CA ILE A 46 -14.21 -3.08 -8.06
C ILE A 46 -15.50 -3.76 -7.60
N ASN A 47 -15.73 -3.86 -6.29
CA ASN A 47 -16.96 -4.44 -5.75
C ASN A 47 -18.21 -3.64 -6.15
N ALA A 48 -18.16 -2.30 -6.09
CA ALA A 48 -19.29 -1.46 -6.50
C ALA A 48 -19.60 -1.54 -8.00
N GLY A 49 -18.56 -1.64 -8.84
CA GLY A 49 -18.71 -1.85 -10.29
C GLY A 49 -19.32 -3.20 -10.63
N LEU A 50 -18.78 -4.29 -10.06
CA LEU A 50 -19.27 -5.65 -10.26
C LEU A 50 -20.73 -5.82 -9.78
N VAL A 51 -21.09 -5.26 -8.62
CA VAL A 51 -22.47 -5.33 -8.11
C VAL A 51 -23.42 -4.59 -9.04
N LYS A 52 -23.03 -3.44 -9.58
CA LYS A 52 -23.87 -2.68 -10.52
C LYS A 52 -24.08 -3.44 -11.84
N GLU A 53 -23.05 -4.09 -12.37
CA GLU A 53 -23.15 -4.89 -13.59
C GLU A 53 -24.06 -6.12 -13.41
N VAL A 54 -23.92 -6.85 -12.30
CA VAL A 54 -24.78 -8.02 -11.99
C VAL A 54 -26.25 -7.61 -11.85
N ILE A 55 -26.55 -6.55 -11.09
CA ILE A 55 -27.94 -6.08 -10.92
C ILE A 55 -28.55 -5.66 -12.27
N SER A 56 -27.78 -5.03 -13.15
CA SER A 56 -28.28 -4.63 -14.48
C SER A 56 -28.51 -5.81 -15.43
N SER A 57 -27.81 -6.94 -15.21
CA SER A 57 -27.94 -8.16 -16.01
C SER A 57 -29.12 -9.04 -15.58
N GLU A 58 -29.61 -8.92 -14.34
CA GLU A 58 -30.73 -9.73 -13.83
C GLU A 58 -32.11 -9.09 -14.07
N THR A 59 -32.17 -7.84 -14.55
CA THR A 59 -33.43 -7.10 -14.77
C THR A 59 -33.89 -7.03 -16.23
N VAL A 60 -33.42 -7.92 -17.12
CA VAL A 60 -33.86 -8.03 -18.53
C VAL A 60 -34.54 -9.36 -18.79
#